data_AF-R1FUW9-F1
#
_entry.id   AF-R1FUW9-F1
#
_cell.length_a   1.000
_cell.length_b   1.000
_cell.length_c   1.000
_cell.angle_alpha   90.00
_cell.angle_beta   90.00
_cell.angle_gamma   90.00
#
_symmetry.space_group_name_H-M   'P 1'
#
loop_
_entity.id
_entity.type
_entity.pdbx_description
1 polymer ?
#
loop_
_entity_poly.entity_id
_entity_poly.type
_entity_poly.pdbx_seq_one_letter_code
_entity_poly.pdbx_strand_id
1 'polypeptide(L)'
;MSQYFSIDGTDVWNPSNGPGTLFVHLAAAHVPLGGPHGIGTTPGDPDDHPIDGTVFAAFADALVAEYRATSHPIKRALLEGFVATAAVMARRGGLALPALDGPAGHSPRDVPGGGAAGPDRLAELVAEYERAMPV
;
A
#
# COMPACT_ATOMS: atom_id res chain seq x y z
N MET A 1 -0.83 2.85 -23.45
CA MET A 1 -1.45 1.68 -22.82
C MET A 1 -1.45 1.94 -21.33
N SER A 2 -2.58 1.69 -20.69
CA SER A 2 -2.81 1.92 -19.26
C SER A 2 -3.44 0.68 -18.64
N GLN A 3 -3.30 0.54 -17.33
CA GLN A 3 -3.93 -0.48 -16.51
C GLN A 3 -4.98 0.16 -15.62
N TYR A 4 -5.98 -0.60 -15.20
CA TYR A 4 -7.10 -0.13 -14.40
C TYR A 4 -7.20 -1.00 -13.15
N PHE A 5 -7.24 -0.35 -11.99
CA PHE A 5 -7.41 -1.02 -10.71
C PHE A 5 -8.75 -0.60 -10.12
N SER A 6 -9.58 -1.57 -9.77
CA SER A 6 -10.88 -1.34 -9.15
C SER A 6 -11.03 -2.15 -7.87
N ILE A 7 -11.56 -1.53 -6.82
CA ILE A 7 -11.90 -2.18 -5.54
C ILE A 7 -13.42 -2.31 -5.50
N ASP A 8 -13.93 -3.54 -5.46
CA ASP A 8 -15.37 -3.85 -5.40
C ASP A 8 -16.20 -3.05 -6.44
N GLY A 9 -15.63 -2.86 -7.64
CA GLY A 9 -16.24 -2.13 -8.76
C GLY A 9 -16.05 -0.61 -8.75
N THR A 10 -15.28 -0.06 -7.81
CA THR A 10 -14.90 1.36 -7.78
C THR A 10 -13.48 1.54 -8.32
N ASP A 11 -13.31 2.35 -9.36
CA ASP A 11 -11.98 2.67 -9.91
C ASP A 11 -11.15 3.47 -8.89
N VAL A 12 -9.94 2.97 -8.59
CA VAL A 12 -9.06 3.58 -7.59
C VAL A 12 -7.75 4.09 -8.18
N TRP A 13 -7.32 3.54 -9.32
CA TRP A 13 -6.07 3.94 -9.98
C TRP A 13 -6.01 3.51 -11.45
N ASN A 14 -5.58 4.41 -12.33
CA ASN A 14 -5.41 4.16 -13.77
C ASN A 14 -3.99 4.56 -14.26
N PRO A 15 -2.94 3.80 -13.90
CA PRO A 15 -1.58 4.11 -14.33
C PRO A 15 -1.28 3.67 -15.75
N SER A 16 -0.14 4.12 -16.29
CA SER A 16 0.48 3.42 -17.42
C SER A 16 0.94 2.01 -17.02
N ASN A 17 1.16 1.14 -18.01
CA ASN A 17 1.49 -0.28 -17.74
C ASN A 17 2.74 -0.48 -16.88
N GLY A 18 3.73 0.42 -16.97
CA GLY A 18 4.97 0.32 -16.20
C GLY A 18 4.74 0.40 -14.68
N PRO A 19 4.23 1.53 -14.16
CA PRO A 19 3.88 1.66 -12.75
C PRO A 19 2.89 0.61 -12.24
N GLY A 20 1.86 0.27 -13.02
CA GLY A 20 0.88 -0.75 -12.61
C GLY A 20 1.49 -2.15 -12.49
N THR A 21 2.29 -2.56 -13.47
CA THR A 21 3.02 -3.85 -13.43
C THR A 21 4.02 -3.89 -12.27
N LEU A 22 4.74 -2.80 -12.03
CA LEU A 22 5.64 -2.69 -10.88
C LEU A 22 4.88 -2.85 -9.55
N PHE A 23 3.72 -2.21 -9.43
CA PHE A 23 2.89 -2.30 -8.24
C PHE A 23 2.42 -3.73 -7.97
N VAL A 24 1.93 -4.45 -8.98
CA VAL A 24 1.51 -5.85 -8.85
C VAL A 24 2.67 -6.75 -8.40
N HIS A 25 3.86 -6.59 -8.99
CA HIS A 25 5.04 -7.35 -8.58
C HIS A 25 5.47 -7.04 -7.15
N LEU A 26 5.43 -5.78 -6.74
CA LEU A 26 5.73 -5.38 -5.36
C LEU A 26 4.68 -5.93 -4.40
N ALA A 27 3.39 -5.94 -4.76
CA ALA A 27 2.35 -6.54 -3.93
C ALA A 27 2.63 -8.03 -3.66
N ALA A 28 3.00 -8.79 -4.69
CA ALA A 28 3.42 -10.19 -4.54
C ALA A 28 4.66 -10.35 -3.64
N ALA A 29 5.65 -9.46 -3.79
CA ALA A 29 6.86 -9.49 -2.96
C ALA A 29 6.59 -9.19 -1.47
N HIS A 30 5.51 -8.46 -1.16
CA HIS A 30 5.12 -8.12 0.21
C HIS A 30 4.20 -9.15 0.87
N VAL A 31 3.75 -10.20 0.15
CA VAL A 31 2.90 -11.27 0.72
C VAL A 31 3.47 -11.90 2.00
N PRO A 32 4.78 -12.17 2.13
CA PRO A 32 5.34 -12.72 3.37
C PRO A 32 5.16 -11.80 4.59
N LEU A 33 4.95 -10.50 4.37
CA LEU A 33 4.82 -9.49 5.41
C LEU A 33 3.35 -9.10 5.66
N GLY A 34 2.58 -8.87 4.60
CA GLY A 34 1.19 -8.39 4.68
C GLY A 34 0.13 -9.48 4.53
N GLY A 35 0.49 -10.70 4.17
CA GLY A 35 -0.47 -11.74 3.78
C GLY A 35 -0.93 -11.62 2.32
N PRO A 36 -2.02 -12.31 1.91
CA PRO A 36 -2.54 -12.26 0.54
C PRO A 36 -2.92 -10.83 0.14
N HIS A 37 -2.52 -10.37 -1.05
CA HIS A 37 -2.75 -8.98 -1.48
C HIS A 37 -4.13 -8.73 -2.13
N GLY A 38 -4.85 -9.76 -2.59
CA GLY A 38 -6.22 -9.60 -3.12
C GLY A 38 -6.34 -8.95 -4.51
N ILE A 39 -5.22 -8.61 -5.16
CA ILE A 39 -5.20 -8.08 -6.54
C ILE A 39 -5.34 -9.24 -7.53
N GLY A 40 -6.36 -9.16 -8.39
CA GLY A 40 -6.61 -10.11 -9.46
C GLY A 40 -6.20 -9.60 -10.85
N THR A 41 -6.60 -10.38 -11.85
CA THR A 41 -6.53 -10.03 -13.27
C THR A 41 -7.77 -10.59 -13.95
N THR A 42 -8.49 -9.76 -14.70
CA THR A 42 -9.67 -10.20 -15.42
C THR A 42 -9.30 -11.20 -16.52
N PRO A 43 -9.97 -12.36 -16.62
CA PRO A 43 -9.67 -13.33 -17.66
C PRO A 43 -9.86 -12.74 -19.07
N GLY A 44 -8.77 -12.69 -19.84
CA GLY A 44 -8.77 -12.14 -21.19
C GLY A 44 -8.49 -10.63 -21.27
N ASP A 45 -8.37 -9.94 -20.13
CA ASP A 45 -7.96 -8.53 -20.06
C ASP A 45 -6.81 -8.37 -19.06
N PRO A 46 -5.55 -8.36 -19.52
CA PRO A 46 -4.39 -8.25 -18.65
C PRO A 46 -4.17 -6.84 -18.08
N ASP A 47 -4.91 -5.85 -18.58
CA ASP A 47 -4.81 -4.46 -18.12
C ASP A 47 -5.88 -4.14 -17.06
N ASP A 48 -6.87 -5.03 -16.81
CA ASP A 48 -7.90 -4.89 -15.78
C ASP A 48 -7.58 -5.71 -14.52
N HIS A 49 -7.46 -5.01 -13.39
CA HIS A 49 -7.08 -5.52 -12.08
C HIS A 49 -8.20 -5.31 -11.05
N PRO A 50 -9.18 -6.22 -10.97
CA PRO A 50 -10.15 -6.22 -9.88
C PRO A 50 -9.45 -6.60 -8.57
N ILE A 51 -9.81 -5.91 -7.50
CA ILE A 51 -9.23 -6.08 -6.17
C ILE A 51 -10.35 -6.47 -5.20
N ASP A 52 -10.15 -7.57 -4.45
CA ASP A 52 -10.97 -7.89 -3.29
C ASP A 52 -10.67 -6.89 -2.17
N GLY A 53 -11.65 -6.02 -1.85
CA GLY A 53 -11.45 -4.94 -0.90
C GLY A 53 -11.16 -5.41 0.52
N THR A 54 -11.72 -6.54 0.95
CA THR A 54 -11.51 -7.07 2.31
C THR A 54 -10.08 -7.60 2.46
N VAL A 55 -9.62 -8.38 1.47
CA VAL A 55 -8.27 -8.94 1.46
C VAL A 55 -7.23 -7.82 1.30
N PHE A 56 -7.48 -6.85 0.41
CA PHE A 56 -6.57 -5.74 0.18
C PHE A 56 -6.49 -4.79 1.39
N ALA A 57 -7.60 -4.53 2.10
CA ALA A 57 -7.59 -3.74 3.33
C ALA A 57 -6.70 -4.38 4.40
N ALA A 58 -6.87 -5.68 4.64
CA ALA A 58 -6.06 -6.41 5.63
C ALA A 58 -4.57 -6.40 5.26
N PHE A 59 -4.26 -6.60 3.98
CA PHE A 59 -2.91 -6.53 3.46
C PHE A 59 -2.28 -5.15 3.62
N ALA A 60 -2.95 -4.09 3.18
CA ALA A 60 -2.46 -2.73 3.27
C ALA A 60 -2.30 -2.28 4.74
N ASP A 61 -3.26 -2.60 5.61
CA ASP A 61 -3.22 -2.25 7.03
C ASP A 61 -2.05 -2.93 7.75
N ALA A 62 -1.78 -4.21 7.45
CA ALA A 62 -0.64 -4.93 7.99
C ALA A 62 0.71 -4.29 7.59
N LEU A 63 0.83 -3.83 6.33
CA LEU A 63 2.04 -3.16 5.86
C LEU A 63 2.20 -1.75 6.46
N VAL A 64 1.09 -1.02 6.65
CA VAL A 64 1.11 0.26 7.38
C VAL A 64 1.56 0.04 8.82
N ALA A 65 1.00 -0.96 9.50
CA ALA A 65 1.40 -1.31 10.87
C ALA A 65 2.89 -1.64 10.94
N GLU A 66 3.41 -2.44 10.01
CA GLU A 66 4.83 -2.78 9.95
C GLU A 66 5.70 -1.53 9.71
N TYR A 67 5.34 -0.68 8.75
CA TYR A 67 6.07 0.57 8.45
C TYR A 67 6.13 1.48 9.68
N ARG A 68 5.02 1.63 10.40
CA ARG A 68 4.95 2.50 11.59
C ARG A 68 5.70 1.90 12.78
N ALA A 69 5.69 0.58 12.92
CA ALA A 69 6.29 -0.09 14.06
C ALA A 69 7.81 -0.26 13.91
N THR A 70 8.36 -0.28 12.70
CA THR A 70 9.80 -0.42 12.46
C THR A 70 10.56 0.90 12.66
N SER A 71 11.69 0.83 13.37
CA SER A 71 12.65 1.92 13.52
C SER A 71 13.85 1.79 12.57
N HIS A 72 13.91 0.73 11.76
CA HIS A 72 15.03 0.49 10.85
C HIS A 72 14.91 1.36 9.58
N PRO A 73 15.81 2.33 9.34
CA PRO A 73 15.62 3.34 8.30
C PRO A 73 15.56 2.76 6.88
N ILE A 74 16.41 1.77 6.57
CA ILE A 74 16.42 1.12 5.25
C ILE A 74 15.12 0.35 4.98
N LYS A 75 14.61 -0.38 5.98
CA LYS A 75 13.37 -1.13 5.85
C LYS A 75 12.18 -0.20 5.60
N ARG A 76 12.12 0.93 6.33
CA ARG A 76 11.13 1.98 6.06
C ARG A 76 11.21 2.48 4.62
N ALA A 77 12.41 2.83 4.15
CA ALA A 77 12.61 3.33 2.79
C ALA A 77 12.18 2.32 1.71
N LEU A 78 12.40 1.02 1.94
CA LEU A 78 11.97 -0.04 1.03
C LEU A 78 10.44 -0.21 0.98
N LEU A 79 9.74 0.06 2.10
CA LEU A 79 8.28 -0.03 2.21
C LEU A 79 7.58 1.26 1.72
N GLU A 80 8.21 2.42 1.89
CA GLU A 80 7.60 3.76 1.85
C GLU A 80 6.71 4.02 0.62
N GLY A 81 7.25 3.87 -0.59
CA GLY A 81 6.50 4.17 -1.82
C GLY A 81 5.36 3.18 -2.09
N PHE A 82 5.55 1.90 -1.79
CA PHE A 82 4.51 0.89 -1.99
C PHE A 82 3.37 1.05 -0.97
N VAL A 83 3.71 1.18 0.31
CA VAL A 83 2.72 1.31 1.39
C VAL A 83 1.89 2.58 1.24
N ALA A 84 2.51 3.70 0.87
CA ALA A 84 1.78 4.93 0.59
C ALA A 84 0.79 4.77 -0.57
N THR A 85 1.22 4.14 -1.67
CA THR A 85 0.37 3.90 -2.85
C THR A 85 -0.80 2.97 -2.52
N ALA A 86 -0.55 1.86 -1.82
CA ALA A 86 -1.58 0.92 -1.40
C ALA A 86 -2.61 1.57 -0.46
N ALA A 87 -2.14 2.42 0.47
CA ALA A 87 -3.01 3.16 1.37
C ALA A 87 -3.93 4.15 0.65
N VAL A 88 -3.42 4.86 -0.37
CA VAL A 88 -4.24 5.74 -1.23
C VAL A 88 -5.30 4.93 -1.97
N MET A 89 -4.93 3.80 -2.59
CA MET A 89 -5.89 2.94 -3.29
C MET A 89 -6.99 2.45 -2.36
N ALA A 90 -6.63 1.98 -1.16
CA ALA A 90 -7.59 1.53 -0.16
C ALA A 90 -8.56 2.66 0.27
N ARG A 91 -8.05 3.85 0.55
CA ARG A 91 -8.88 5.02 0.89
C ARG A 91 -9.83 5.40 -0.24
N ARG A 92 -9.36 5.40 -1.50
CA ARG A 92 -10.20 5.66 -2.68
C ARG A 92 -11.31 4.62 -2.84
N GLY A 93 -11.02 3.36 -2.49
CA GLY A 93 -12.01 2.28 -2.42
C GLY A 93 -12.92 2.33 -1.20
N GLY A 94 -12.83 3.37 -0.35
CA GLY A 94 -13.65 3.49 0.86
C GLY A 94 -13.26 2.53 1.99
N LEU A 95 -12.08 1.92 1.92
CA LEU A 95 -11.58 0.98 2.90
C LEU A 95 -10.92 1.71 4.08
N ALA A 96 -11.17 1.24 5.29
CA ALA A 96 -10.53 1.76 6.50
C ALA A 96 -9.17 1.11 6.73
N LEU A 97 -8.20 1.90 7.21
CA LEU A 97 -6.86 1.43 7.59
C LEU A 97 -6.57 1.86 9.03
N PRO A 98 -7.03 1.08 10.04
CA PRO A 98 -6.84 1.42 11.45
C PRO A 98 -5.39 1.69 11.85
N ALA A 99 -4.41 1.02 11.25
CA ALA A 99 -2.99 1.25 11.52
C ALA A 99 -2.50 2.60 10.98
N LEU A 100 -3.19 3.18 10.00
CA LEU A 100 -2.90 4.51 9.46
C LEU A 100 -3.58 5.60 10.30
N ASP A 101 -4.86 5.39 10.63
CA ASP A 101 -5.71 6.40 11.28
C ASP A 101 -5.59 6.37 12.82
N GLY A 102 -5.06 5.28 13.38
CA GLY A 102 -4.84 5.08 14.81
C GLY A 102 -3.46 5.52 15.31
N PRO A 103 -3.16 5.34 16.61
CA PRO A 103 -1.85 5.64 17.18
C PRO A 103 -0.78 4.65 16.65
N ALA A 104 0.42 5.16 16.37
CA ALA A 104 1.53 4.31 15.93
C ALA A 104 1.93 3.29 17.02
N GLY A 105 1.93 2.01 16.68
CA GLY A 105 2.47 0.95 17.54
C GLY A 105 4.00 0.98 17.58
N HIS A 106 4.61 0.41 18.63
CA HIS A 106 6.07 0.27 18.75
C HIS A 106 6.45 -1.21 18.61
N SER A 107 7.30 -1.57 17.63
CA SER A 107 7.83 -2.94 17.52
C SER A 107 9.14 -3.07 18.30
N PRO A 108 9.25 -4.03 19.24
CA PRO A 108 10.51 -4.31 19.94
C PRO A 108 11.49 -5.19 19.14
N ARG A 109 11.16 -5.55 17.88
CA ARG A 109 11.97 -6.47 17.06
C ARG A 109 13.17 -5.82 16.35
N ASP A 110 13.31 -4.49 16.43
CA ASP A 110 14.40 -3.77 15.80
C ASP A 110 15.45 -3.37 16.86
N VAL A 111 16.71 -3.77 16.63
CA VAL A 111 17.83 -3.34 17.47
C VAL A 111 18.03 -1.83 17.33
N PRO A 112 18.11 -1.05 18.42
CA PRO A 112 18.20 0.41 18.33
C PRO A 112 19.48 0.86 17.62
N GLY A 113 19.35 1.72 16.62
CA GLY A 113 20.48 2.30 15.88
C GLY A 113 20.09 3.43 14.93
N GLY A 114 18.81 3.51 14.54
CA GLY A 114 18.20 4.70 13.94
C GLY A 114 17.33 5.41 14.96
N GLY A 115 17.42 6.74 15.03
CA GLY A 115 16.58 7.56 15.91
C GLY A 115 15.08 7.28 15.72
N ALA A 116 14.28 7.72 16.71
CA ALA A 116 12.82 7.64 16.64
C ALA A 116 12.34 8.11 15.27
N ALA A 117 11.47 7.32 14.64
CA ALA A 117 10.81 7.69 13.40
C ALA A 117 10.26 9.11 13.54
N GLY A 118 10.72 10.04 12.71
CA GLY A 118 10.14 11.38 12.65
C GLY A 118 8.64 11.28 12.40
N PRO A 119 7.84 12.24 12.93
CA PRO A 119 6.39 12.18 12.84
C PRO A 119 5.91 12.02 11.38
N ASP A 120 5.01 11.05 11.18
CA ASP A 120 4.06 10.85 10.08
C ASP A 120 4.50 11.05 8.61
N ARG A 121 5.77 10.80 8.26
CA ARG A 121 6.25 10.73 6.85
C ARG A 121 5.32 9.94 5.91
N LEU A 122 4.73 8.84 6.39
CA LEU A 122 3.78 8.05 5.60
C LEU A 122 2.49 8.82 5.30
N ALA A 123 1.95 9.57 6.27
CA ALA A 123 0.76 10.37 6.05
C ALA A 123 1.01 11.50 5.04
N GLU A 124 2.19 12.13 5.09
CA GLU A 124 2.61 13.13 4.11
C GLU A 124 2.64 12.55 2.68
N LEU A 125 3.23 11.36 2.52
CA LEU A 125 3.28 10.68 1.23
C LEU A 125 1.92 10.24 0.72
N VAL A 126 1.04 9.75 1.60
CA VAL A 126 -0.33 9.43 1.24
C VAL A 126 -1.03 10.67 0.69
N ALA A 127 -0.90 11.83 1.35
CA ALA A 127 -1.47 13.10 0.87
C ALA A 127 -0.81 13.63 -0.41
N GLU A 128 0.47 13.34 -0.64
CA GLU A 128 1.17 13.64 -1.88
C GLU A 128 0.64 12.76 -3.04
N TYR A 129 0.59 11.45 -2.83
CA TYR A 129 0.22 10.48 -3.85
C TYR A 129 -1.26 10.56 -4.19
N GLU A 130 -2.13 10.84 -3.22
CA GLU A 130 -3.55 11.08 -3.45
C GLU A 130 -3.78 12.19 -4.50
N ARG A 131 -2.91 13.21 -4.53
CA ARG A 131 -2.96 14.30 -5.52
C ARG A 131 -2.30 13.93 -6.85
N ALA A 132 -1.31 13.06 -6.85
CA ALA A 132 -0.51 12.72 -8.04
C ALA A 132 -1.08 11.54 -8.83
N MET A 133 -1.79 10.62 -8.17
CA MET A 133 -2.31 9.40 -8.80
C MET A 133 -3.54 9.71 -9.66
N PRO A 134 -3.55 9.38 -10.97
CA PRO A 134 -4.75 9.47 -11.78
C PRO A 134 -5.81 8.46 -11.32
N VAL A 135 -7.07 8.78 -11.57
CA VAL A 135 -8.20 7.84 -11.50
C VAL A 135 -8.65 7.60 -12.93
#